data_AF-A0A7C3VAE9-F1
#
_entry.id   AF-A0A7C3VAE9-F1
#
_cell.length_a   1.000
_cell.length_b   1.000
_cell.length_c   1.000
_cell.angle_alpha   90.00
_cell.angle_beta   90.00
_cell.angle_gamma   90.00
#
_symmetry.space_group_name_H-M   'P 1'
#
loop_
_entity.id
_entity.type
_entity.pdbx_description
1 polymer ?
#
loop_
_entity_poly.entity_id
_entity_poly.type
_entity_poly.pdbx_seq_one_letter_code
_entity_poly.pdbx_strand_id
1 'polypeptide(L)'
;MRNMIFMVFLGFTSICVFSNEIDFKKEEINKKPVPKPEYTTEKEKEPANQQNGILTYQTDETFPFESDAKKECSNKLNIFKELSISVIGCNVLPRGNDYTYTIDYIPELKNPDSIKSIIIEEYKSPKNYWNENLSKAELNKSLSKFAASPLKVFDSKIIEVENDYSFSVKYVNENILKKSKIYYISFEKAVYGKYTFESDAKKDIQNVINKLKQIGISAVGGKAIENGNDYSIEIEYVNKVDNLSNPSKNPLYSISNYFCEETFPFEDNVLKEGEKRNQSFSKAGINVIHNWAYPIDNDWSFSTDFAVKNIYKNGNFISKEFYIKRYTNSQDFDFENEAKKSMEEKVSNFNNAGLYVVSSKVYETGNNYSFYIDYIEKQNIPKSAE
;
A
#
# COMPACT_ATOMS: atom_id res chain seq x y z
N MET A 1 -15.23 -82.65 -35.35
CA MET A 1 -15.75 -82.17 -34.06
C MET A 1 -15.22 -83.05 -32.94
N ARG A 2 -14.15 -82.61 -32.27
CA ARG A 2 -13.62 -83.26 -31.07
C ARG A 2 -12.85 -82.22 -30.27
N ASN A 3 -13.25 -82.08 -29.02
CA ASN A 3 -12.80 -81.09 -28.05
C ASN A 3 -11.29 -81.19 -27.80
N MET A 4 -10.61 -80.06 -27.86
CA MET A 4 -9.22 -79.93 -27.42
C MET A 4 -9.22 -79.13 -26.11
N ILE A 5 -8.85 -79.82 -25.04
CA ILE A 5 -8.72 -79.31 -23.68
C ILE A 5 -7.48 -78.39 -23.64
N PHE A 6 -7.68 -77.12 -23.30
CA PHE A 6 -6.59 -76.18 -23.03
C PHE A 6 -6.26 -76.24 -21.53
N MET A 7 -5.05 -76.69 -21.22
CA MET A 7 -4.49 -76.76 -19.87
C MET A 7 -3.73 -75.45 -19.62
N VAL A 8 -4.20 -74.63 -18.68
CA VAL A 8 -3.54 -73.38 -18.27
C VAL A 8 -2.46 -73.72 -17.23
N PHE A 9 -1.20 -73.47 -17.56
CA PHE A 9 -0.07 -73.53 -16.63
C PHE A 9 0.09 -72.16 -15.94
N LEU A 10 -0.09 -72.13 -14.62
CA LEU A 10 0.26 -71.01 -13.75
C LEU A 10 1.76 -71.05 -13.47
N GLY A 11 2.52 -70.16 -14.12
CA GLY A 11 3.91 -69.88 -13.77
C GLY A 11 3.97 -68.75 -12.75
N PHE A 12 4.28 -69.08 -11.49
CA PHE A 12 4.71 -68.13 -10.47
C PHE A 12 6.15 -67.70 -10.78
N THR A 13 6.36 -66.45 -11.19
CA THR A 13 7.67 -65.79 -11.12
C THR A 13 7.76 -65.02 -9.82
N SER A 14 8.67 -65.47 -8.96
CA SER A 14 9.07 -64.82 -7.72
C SER A 14 9.83 -63.54 -8.05
N ILE A 15 9.26 -62.38 -7.74
CA ILE A 15 9.96 -61.09 -7.74
C ILE A 15 10.31 -60.78 -6.30
N CYS A 16 11.60 -60.82 -5.98
CA CYS A 16 12.14 -60.25 -4.76
C CYS A 16 11.93 -58.73 -4.79
N VAL A 17 10.98 -58.24 -4.00
CA VAL A 17 10.87 -56.81 -3.68
C VAL A 17 11.87 -56.53 -2.58
N PHE A 18 12.95 -55.81 -2.92
CA PHE A 18 13.79 -55.16 -1.92
C PHE A 18 12.95 -54.10 -1.21
N SER A 19 12.69 -54.32 0.08
CA SER A 19 12.21 -53.31 1.00
C SER A 19 13.33 -52.30 1.25
N ASN A 20 13.33 -51.20 0.51
CA ASN A 20 13.95 -49.98 1.01
C ASN A 20 12.93 -49.35 1.96
N GLU A 21 13.13 -49.55 3.26
CA GLU A 21 12.61 -48.66 4.28
C GLU A 21 13.14 -47.26 3.98
N ILE A 22 12.29 -46.43 3.38
CA ILE A 22 12.49 -44.99 3.36
C ILE A 22 12.01 -44.52 4.74
N ASP A 23 12.99 -44.33 5.62
CA ASP A 23 12.84 -43.65 6.90
C ASP A 23 12.38 -42.21 6.62
N PHE A 24 11.07 -41.97 6.66
CA PHE A 24 10.50 -40.62 6.66
C PHE A 24 10.81 -39.98 8.00
N LYS A 25 12.03 -39.46 8.14
CA LYS A 25 12.29 -38.40 9.09
C LYS A 25 11.37 -37.23 8.74
N LYS A 26 10.48 -36.95 9.68
CA LYS A 26 9.63 -35.77 9.74
C LYS A 26 10.54 -34.54 9.67
N GLU A 27 10.77 -34.01 8.48
CA GLU A 27 11.36 -32.69 8.32
C GLU A 27 10.34 -31.69 8.88
N GLU A 28 10.67 -31.13 10.04
CA GLU A 28 9.99 -29.96 10.57
C GLU A 28 10.10 -28.86 9.51
N ILE A 29 8.96 -28.56 8.86
CA ILE A 29 8.80 -27.36 8.06
C ILE A 29 8.99 -26.19 9.02
N ASN A 30 10.20 -25.66 9.03
CA ASN A 30 10.60 -24.51 9.81
C ASN A 30 9.82 -23.29 9.27
N LYS A 31 8.63 -23.05 9.84
CA LYS A 31 7.83 -21.85 9.56
C LYS A 31 8.65 -20.64 10.01
N LYS A 32 9.32 -19.98 9.06
CA LYS A 32 10.01 -18.71 9.32
C LYS A 32 8.99 -17.74 9.95
N PRO A 33 9.31 -17.09 11.08
CA PRO A 33 8.44 -16.08 11.64
C PRO A 33 8.29 -14.92 10.63
N VAL A 34 7.05 -14.45 10.48
CA VAL A 34 6.73 -13.25 9.68
C VAL A 34 7.60 -12.09 10.18
N PRO A 35 8.41 -11.45 9.31
CA PRO A 35 9.25 -10.34 9.73
C PRO A 35 8.36 -9.18 10.22
N LYS A 36 8.62 -8.72 11.44
CA LYS A 36 8.07 -7.44 11.93
C LYS A 36 8.60 -6.32 11.03
N PRO A 37 7.80 -5.31 10.70
CA PRO A 37 8.25 -4.19 9.87
C PRO A 37 9.42 -3.49 10.55
N GLU A 38 10.56 -3.50 9.86
CA GLU A 38 11.75 -2.76 10.22
C GLU A 38 11.47 -1.27 9.94
N TYR A 39 11.41 -0.49 11.02
CA TYR A 39 11.31 0.96 10.92
C TYR A 39 12.63 1.48 10.38
N THR A 40 12.60 1.98 9.14
CA THR A 40 13.71 2.71 8.55
C THR A 40 13.88 4.00 9.35
N THR A 41 15.02 4.15 10.01
CA THR A 41 15.43 5.38 10.67
C THR A 41 15.47 6.52 9.64
N GLU A 42 14.60 7.51 9.83
CA GLU A 42 14.59 8.74 9.05
C GLU A 42 15.99 9.38 9.11
N LYS A 43 16.60 9.59 7.93
CA LYS A 43 17.77 10.47 7.82
C LYS A 43 17.35 11.86 8.30
N GLU A 44 18.11 12.34 9.27
CA GLU A 44 18.04 13.66 9.87
C GLU A 44 17.98 14.74 8.78
N LYS A 45 16.87 15.47 8.71
CA LYS A 45 16.72 16.65 7.84
C LYS A 45 17.59 17.77 8.42
N GLU A 46 18.45 18.37 7.59
CA GLU A 46 19.17 19.60 7.94
C GLU A 46 18.21 20.68 8.44
N PRO A 47 18.55 21.40 9.53
CA PRO A 47 17.68 22.41 10.09
C PRO A 47 17.63 23.64 9.17
N ALA A 48 16.43 24.02 8.76
CA ALA A 48 16.17 25.30 8.10
C ALA A 48 16.63 26.45 9.02
N ASN A 49 17.62 27.21 8.56
CA ASN A 49 18.14 28.39 9.25
C ASN A 49 17.05 29.48 9.24
N GLN A 50 16.24 29.53 10.31
CA GLN A 50 15.13 30.48 10.46
C GLN A 50 15.65 31.87 10.83
N GLN A 51 15.87 32.73 9.82
CA GLN A 51 15.79 34.18 10.01
C GLN A 51 14.37 34.64 9.63
N ASN A 52 13.56 34.95 10.64
CA ASN A 52 12.28 35.68 10.57
C ASN A 52 11.47 35.53 9.27
N GLY A 53 10.74 34.42 9.12
CA GLY A 53 9.75 34.24 8.06
C GLY A 53 10.32 34.10 6.64
N ILE A 54 11.64 34.15 6.48
CA ILE A 54 12.34 33.91 5.21
C ILE A 54 12.95 32.52 5.27
N LEU A 55 12.76 31.73 4.21
CA LEU A 55 13.42 30.47 3.99
C LEU A 55 14.30 30.55 2.74
N THR A 56 15.35 29.74 2.71
CA THR A 56 16.23 29.59 1.55
C THR A 56 15.95 28.25 0.89
N TYR A 57 15.52 28.30 -0.37
CA TYR A 57 15.51 27.15 -1.26
C TYR A 57 16.93 26.98 -1.82
N GLN A 58 17.46 25.76 -1.78
CA GLN A 58 18.78 25.45 -2.31
C GLN A 58 18.66 24.27 -3.27
N THR A 59 19.12 24.45 -4.52
CA THR A 59 19.26 23.33 -5.45
C THR A 59 20.46 22.47 -5.07
N ASP A 60 20.38 21.18 -5.34
CA ASP A 60 21.52 20.28 -5.29
C ASP A 60 22.23 20.13 -6.64
N GLU A 61 21.71 20.77 -7.69
CA GLU A 61 22.35 20.84 -9.00
C GLU A 61 23.59 21.75 -8.97
N THR A 62 24.58 21.36 -9.77
CA THR A 62 25.77 22.16 -10.06
C THR A 62 25.89 22.42 -11.56
N PHE A 63 26.42 23.59 -11.89
CA PHE A 63 26.55 24.09 -13.24
C PHE A 63 28.00 24.50 -13.50
N PRO A 64 28.61 24.09 -14.62
CA PRO A 64 30.01 24.44 -14.90
C PRO A 64 30.21 25.95 -15.12
N PHE A 65 29.16 26.68 -15.50
CA PHE A 65 29.21 28.12 -15.76
C PHE A 65 28.19 28.88 -14.91
N GLU A 66 28.61 30.04 -14.39
CA GLU A 66 27.74 30.95 -13.63
C GLU A 66 26.50 31.38 -14.44
N SER A 67 26.65 31.55 -15.76
CA SER A 67 25.55 31.92 -16.66
C SER A 67 24.43 30.88 -16.70
N ASP A 68 24.78 29.60 -16.62
CA ASP A 68 23.81 28.51 -16.65
C ASP A 68 23.07 28.43 -15.31
N ALA A 69 23.79 28.55 -14.20
CA ALA A 69 23.18 28.67 -12.87
C ALA A 69 22.23 29.87 -12.77
N LYS A 70 22.61 31.03 -13.33
CA LYS A 70 21.74 32.22 -13.40
C LYS A 70 20.48 31.98 -14.20
N LYS A 71 20.59 31.29 -15.34
CA LYS A 71 19.46 30.94 -16.20
C LYS A 71 18.50 30.00 -15.47
N GLU A 72 19.00 28.92 -14.87
CA GLU A 72 18.15 27.97 -14.15
C GLU A 72 17.53 28.58 -12.89
N CYS A 73 18.26 29.42 -12.16
CA CYS A 73 17.66 30.16 -11.06
C CYS A 73 16.54 31.09 -11.55
N SER A 74 16.70 31.76 -12.69
CA SER A 74 15.64 32.59 -13.29
C SER A 74 14.41 31.77 -13.71
N ASN A 75 14.62 30.56 -14.24
CA ASN A 75 13.53 29.63 -14.55
C ASN A 75 12.78 29.22 -13.28
N LYS A 76 13.52 28.86 -12.21
CA LYS A 76 12.93 28.49 -10.92
C LYS A 76 12.20 29.66 -10.27
N LEU A 77 12.70 30.90 -10.37
CA LEU A 77 11.98 32.11 -9.95
C LEU A 77 10.61 32.26 -10.62
N ASN A 78 10.47 31.90 -11.90
CA ASN A 78 9.19 31.95 -12.58
C ASN A 78 8.20 30.94 -11.99
N ILE A 79 8.65 29.74 -11.63
CA ILE A 79 7.82 28.74 -10.94
C ILE A 79 7.33 29.30 -9.59
N PHE A 80 8.20 29.94 -8.81
CA PHE A 80 7.80 30.57 -7.54
C PHE A 80 6.72 31.65 -7.76
N LYS A 81 6.86 32.47 -8.80
CA LYS A 81 5.86 33.49 -9.16
C LYS A 81 4.53 32.88 -9.59
N GLU A 82 4.55 31.82 -10.41
CA GLU A 82 3.35 31.09 -10.83
C GLU A 82 2.59 30.50 -9.64
N LEU A 83 3.32 30.05 -8.63
CA LEU A 83 2.78 29.55 -7.36
C LEU A 83 2.41 30.67 -6.37
N SER A 84 2.54 31.94 -6.76
CA SER A 84 2.28 33.12 -5.92
C SER A 84 3.11 33.19 -4.63
N ILE A 85 4.31 32.61 -4.65
CA ILE A 85 5.29 32.66 -3.56
C ILE A 85 6.05 33.98 -3.65
N SER A 86 6.21 34.67 -2.51
CA SER A 86 6.96 35.93 -2.50
C SER A 86 8.45 35.64 -2.45
N VAL A 87 9.18 36.08 -3.47
CA VAL A 87 10.63 35.91 -3.56
C VAL A 87 11.35 37.20 -3.21
N ILE A 88 12.42 37.08 -2.43
CA ILE A 88 13.28 38.18 -2.00
C ILE A 88 14.47 38.30 -2.93
N GLY A 89 15.11 37.18 -3.27
CA GLY A 89 16.27 37.17 -4.15
C GLY A 89 16.64 35.78 -4.63
N CYS A 90 17.39 35.75 -5.72
CA CYS A 90 18.11 34.58 -6.21
C CYS A 90 19.61 34.89 -6.13
N ASN A 91 20.38 33.98 -5.53
CA ASN A 91 21.82 34.11 -5.40
C ASN A 91 22.49 32.95 -6.13
N VAL A 92 23.46 33.25 -7.00
CA VAL A 92 24.33 32.24 -7.61
C VAL A 92 25.64 32.22 -6.86
N LEU A 93 26.06 31.03 -6.46
CA LEU A 93 27.18 30.83 -5.54
C LEU A 93 28.14 29.79 -6.12
N PRO A 94 29.46 29.95 -5.96
CA PRO A 94 30.43 28.93 -6.34
C PRO A 94 30.29 27.69 -5.41
N ARG A 95 30.45 26.49 -5.98
CA ARG A 95 30.46 25.21 -5.27
C ARG A 95 31.55 24.31 -5.86
N GLY A 96 32.73 24.30 -5.24
CA GLY A 96 33.90 23.63 -5.80
C GLY A 96 34.37 24.34 -7.07
N ASN A 97 34.48 23.61 -8.18
CA ASN A 97 34.81 24.17 -9.50
C ASN A 97 33.55 24.59 -10.31
N ASP A 98 32.36 24.36 -9.77
CA ASP A 98 31.08 24.64 -10.41
C ASP A 98 30.34 25.79 -9.69
N TYR A 99 29.11 26.07 -10.14
CA TYR A 99 28.18 27.03 -9.58
C TYR A 99 26.87 26.35 -9.16
N THR A 100 26.20 26.88 -8.16
CA THR A 100 24.85 26.47 -7.73
C THR A 100 24.02 27.72 -7.46
N TYR A 101 22.75 27.57 -7.07
CA TYR A 101 21.92 28.71 -6.72
C TYR A 101 21.06 28.48 -5.47
N THR A 102 20.71 29.57 -4.83
CA THR A 102 19.72 29.63 -3.75
C THR A 102 18.67 30.69 -4.05
N ILE A 103 17.47 30.52 -3.49
CA ILE A 103 16.37 31.47 -3.59
C ILE A 103 15.85 31.75 -2.19
N ASP A 104 15.91 33.01 -1.76
CA ASP A 104 15.32 33.44 -0.49
C ASP A 104 13.86 33.84 -0.72
N TYR A 105 12.94 33.26 0.04
CA TYR A 105 11.50 33.40 -0.16
C TYR A 105 10.72 33.41 1.15
N ILE A 106 9.49 33.96 1.09
CA ILE A 106 8.52 33.89 2.17
C ILE A 106 7.59 32.70 1.88
N PRO A 107 7.58 31.66 2.73
CA PRO A 107 6.87 30.42 2.46
C PRO A 107 5.36 30.49 2.66
N GLU A 108 4.85 31.56 3.27
CA GLU A 108 3.42 31.78 3.50
C GLU A 108 2.64 31.85 2.19
N LEU A 109 1.60 31.02 2.07
CA LEU A 109 0.74 30.97 0.90
C LEU A 109 -0.32 32.07 0.96
N LYS A 110 -0.26 33.00 -0.02
CA LYS A 110 -1.30 34.02 -0.21
C LYS A 110 -2.64 33.43 -0.66
N ASN A 111 -2.59 32.32 -1.41
CA ASN A 111 -3.76 31.58 -1.86
C ASN A 111 -3.59 30.09 -1.51
N PRO A 112 -3.91 29.66 -0.28
CA PRO A 112 -3.73 28.28 0.14
C PRO A 112 -4.53 27.26 -0.68
N ASP A 113 -5.61 27.64 -1.34
CA ASP A 113 -6.46 26.70 -2.08
C ASP A 113 -5.90 26.34 -3.46
N SER A 114 -4.90 27.08 -3.96
CA SER A 114 -4.24 26.76 -5.24
C SER A 114 -3.31 25.55 -5.15
N ILE A 115 -2.83 25.20 -3.95
CA ILE A 115 -1.90 24.10 -3.72
C ILE A 115 -2.56 23.06 -2.82
N LYS A 116 -2.56 21.80 -3.28
CA LYS A 116 -3.09 20.67 -2.53
C LYS A 116 -2.15 20.29 -1.40
N SER A 117 -2.73 19.80 -0.31
CA SER A 117 -1.96 19.11 0.73
C SER A 117 -2.08 17.62 0.48
N ILE A 118 -0.94 16.97 0.25
CA ILE A 118 -0.87 15.56 -0.10
C ILE A 118 0.15 14.83 0.76
N ILE A 119 -0.02 13.52 0.88
CA ILE A 119 0.99 12.58 1.39
C ILE A 119 1.21 11.54 0.31
N ILE A 120 2.47 11.20 0.05
CA ILE A 120 2.84 10.05 -0.79
C ILE A 120 3.17 8.90 0.16
N GLU A 121 2.39 7.82 0.08
CA GLU A 121 2.58 6.61 0.89
C GLU A 121 2.96 5.44 -0.02
N GLU A 122 3.51 4.37 0.55
CA GLU A 122 3.84 3.14 -0.16
C GLU A 122 3.08 1.96 0.46
N TYR A 123 2.28 1.30 -0.36
CA TYR A 123 1.73 -0.02 -0.05
C TYR A 123 2.73 -1.07 -0.54
N LYS A 124 3.14 -1.99 0.35
CA LYS A 124 3.92 -3.17 -0.01
C LYS A 124 3.04 -4.39 0.19
N SER A 125 2.95 -5.25 -0.82
CA SER A 125 2.21 -6.50 -0.69
C SER A 125 2.82 -7.34 0.45
N PRO A 126 2.00 -7.78 1.43
CA PRO A 126 2.47 -8.64 2.50
C PRO A 126 2.77 -10.07 2.02
N LYS A 127 2.30 -10.43 0.82
CA LYS A 127 2.56 -11.72 0.18
C LYS A 127 3.74 -11.64 -0.78
N ASN A 128 4.61 -12.63 -0.67
CA ASN A 128 5.65 -12.94 -1.64
C ASN A 128 5.17 -14.04 -2.59
N TYR A 129 5.66 -13.99 -3.83
CA TYR A 129 5.32 -14.87 -4.92
C TYR A 129 6.61 -15.49 -5.44
N TRP A 130 6.63 -16.80 -5.62
CA TRP A 130 7.82 -17.54 -6.03
C TRP A 130 8.37 -17.14 -7.42
N ASN A 131 7.61 -16.40 -8.23
CA ASN A 131 8.12 -15.83 -9.48
C ASN A 131 7.55 -14.43 -9.78
N GLU A 132 8.28 -13.72 -10.63
CA GLU A 132 7.99 -12.36 -11.06
C GLU A 132 6.64 -12.23 -11.78
N ASN A 133 6.30 -13.19 -12.65
CA ASN A 133 5.07 -13.13 -13.45
C ASN A 133 3.81 -13.18 -12.59
N LEU A 134 3.81 -13.98 -11.52
CA LEU A 134 2.71 -14.03 -10.55
C LEU A 134 2.61 -12.73 -9.77
N SER A 135 3.74 -12.20 -9.27
CA SER A 135 3.76 -10.90 -8.60
C SER A 135 3.23 -9.78 -9.52
N LYS A 136 3.59 -9.81 -10.81
CA LYS A 136 3.11 -8.85 -11.81
C LYS A 136 1.63 -9.00 -12.11
N ALA A 137 1.10 -10.22 -12.16
CA ALA A 137 -0.33 -10.46 -12.32
C ALA A 137 -1.13 -9.89 -11.13
N GLU A 138 -0.65 -10.13 -9.90
CA GLU A 138 -1.28 -9.61 -8.69
C GLU A 138 -1.12 -8.09 -8.53
N LEU A 139 0.02 -7.53 -8.93
CA LEU A 139 0.20 -6.08 -9.04
C LEU A 139 -0.85 -5.48 -9.99
N ASN A 140 -1.05 -6.04 -11.19
CA ASN A 140 -2.04 -5.51 -12.13
C ASN A 140 -3.48 -5.60 -11.59
N LYS A 141 -3.82 -6.67 -10.86
CA LYS A 141 -5.11 -6.76 -10.15
C LYS A 141 -5.22 -5.72 -9.03
N SER A 142 -4.13 -5.47 -8.31
CA SER A 142 -4.11 -4.43 -7.27
C SER A 142 -4.23 -3.03 -7.88
N LEU A 143 -3.55 -2.74 -8.99
CA LEU A 143 -3.62 -1.46 -9.69
C LEU A 143 -5.03 -1.14 -10.20
N SER A 144 -5.78 -2.13 -10.70
CA SER A 144 -7.18 -1.91 -11.11
C SER A 144 -8.08 -1.60 -9.91
N LYS A 145 -7.82 -2.22 -8.77
CA LYS A 145 -8.48 -1.93 -7.48
C LYS A 145 -8.12 -0.55 -6.94
N PHE A 146 -6.85 -0.15 -7.00
CA PHE A 146 -6.40 1.21 -6.67
C PHE A 146 -7.08 2.26 -7.57
N ALA A 147 -7.19 2.01 -8.87
CA ALA A 147 -7.86 2.92 -9.80
C ALA A 147 -9.36 3.09 -9.50
N ALA A 148 -10.01 2.09 -8.90
CA ALA A 148 -11.39 2.16 -8.42
C ALA A 148 -11.50 2.77 -7.01
N SER A 149 -10.38 2.99 -6.32
CA SER A 149 -10.30 3.54 -4.97
C SER A 149 -10.08 5.06 -4.99
N PRO A 150 -10.25 5.76 -3.85
CA PRO A 150 -9.89 7.17 -3.75
C PRO A 150 -8.37 7.43 -3.74
N LEU A 151 -7.54 6.38 -3.64
CA LEU A 151 -6.09 6.49 -3.62
C LEU A 151 -5.53 6.53 -5.04
N LYS A 152 -4.81 7.60 -5.39
CA LYS A 152 -4.27 7.77 -6.74
C LYS A 152 -2.88 7.18 -6.84
N VAL A 153 -2.67 6.24 -7.77
CA VAL A 153 -1.34 5.65 -7.99
C VAL A 153 -0.34 6.72 -8.42
N PHE A 154 0.77 6.80 -7.68
CA PHE A 154 1.94 7.61 -8.01
C PHE A 154 2.93 6.81 -8.86
N ASP A 155 3.28 5.61 -8.41
CA ASP A 155 4.24 4.72 -9.06
C ASP A 155 3.98 3.28 -8.58
N SER A 156 4.51 2.29 -9.30
CA SER A 156 4.43 0.89 -8.89
C SER A 156 5.60 0.08 -9.42
N LYS A 157 6.06 -0.91 -8.65
CA LYS A 157 7.16 -1.76 -9.04
C LYS A 157 7.03 -3.17 -8.47
N ILE A 158 7.70 -4.10 -9.13
CA ILE A 158 8.03 -5.40 -8.55
C ILE A 158 9.27 -5.23 -7.67
N ILE A 159 9.29 -5.93 -6.54
CA ILE A 159 10.41 -5.98 -5.60
C ILE A 159 10.84 -7.43 -5.42
N GLU A 160 12.14 -7.67 -5.34
CA GLU A 160 12.71 -8.98 -5.02
C GLU A 160 12.94 -9.06 -3.50
N VAL A 161 12.56 -10.19 -2.89
CA VAL A 161 12.63 -10.42 -1.45
C VAL A 161 13.22 -11.81 -1.19
N GLU A 162 14.47 -11.85 -0.74
CA GLU A 162 15.29 -13.05 -0.48
C GLU A 162 15.55 -13.96 -1.69
N ASN A 163 14.50 -14.46 -2.35
CA ASN A 163 14.49 -15.18 -3.64
C ASN A 163 13.08 -15.19 -4.30
N ASP A 164 12.11 -14.54 -3.67
CA ASP A 164 10.74 -14.40 -4.17
C ASP A 164 10.52 -12.97 -4.69
N TYR A 165 9.32 -12.73 -5.22
CA TYR A 165 8.89 -11.45 -5.76
C TYR A 165 7.66 -10.96 -5.00
N SER A 166 7.64 -9.69 -4.66
CA SER A 166 6.45 -8.99 -4.18
C SER A 166 6.25 -7.74 -5.04
N PHE A 167 5.32 -6.88 -4.68
CA PHE A 167 5.11 -5.62 -5.38
C PHE A 167 4.90 -4.49 -4.39
N SER A 168 5.20 -3.27 -4.85
CA SER A 168 4.84 -2.06 -4.13
C SER A 168 4.12 -1.07 -5.04
N VAL A 169 3.17 -0.35 -4.45
CA VAL A 169 2.40 0.71 -5.09
C VAL A 169 2.56 1.95 -4.23
N LYS A 170 3.22 2.97 -4.78
CA LYS A 170 3.20 4.31 -4.20
C LYS A 170 1.92 4.99 -4.61
N TYR A 171 1.26 5.66 -3.68
CA TYR A 171 0.00 6.34 -3.94
C TYR A 171 -0.06 7.69 -3.23
N VAL A 172 -0.87 8.58 -3.79
CA VAL A 172 -1.14 9.91 -3.27
C VAL A 172 -2.43 9.87 -2.46
N ASN A 173 -2.34 10.41 -1.26
CA ASN A 173 -3.43 10.58 -0.32
C ASN A 173 -3.62 12.07 -0.03
N GLU A 174 -4.84 12.48 0.25
CA GLU A 174 -5.11 13.84 0.71
C GLU A 174 -4.67 13.97 2.18
N ASN A 175 -4.04 15.08 2.52
CA ASN A 175 -3.61 15.36 3.88
C ASN A 175 -4.57 16.34 4.57
N ILE A 176 -5.19 15.89 5.67
CA ILE A 176 -6.12 16.68 6.47
C ILE A 176 -5.34 17.55 7.46
N LEU A 177 -4.95 18.72 7.00
CA LEU A 177 -4.20 19.69 7.80
C LEU A 177 -4.99 20.16 9.02
N LYS A 178 -4.27 20.53 10.09
CA LYS A 178 -4.90 21.23 11.21
C LYS A 178 -5.41 22.58 10.72
N LYS A 179 -6.53 23.02 11.31
CA LYS A 179 -7.11 24.32 10.98
C LYS A 179 -6.15 25.42 11.43
N SER A 180 -5.67 26.21 10.48
CA SER A 180 -4.75 27.32 10.70
C SER A 180 -5.24 28.56 9.96
N LYS A 181 -4.81 29.75 10.42
CA LYS A 181 -5.01 31.00 9.67
C LYS A 181 -4.02 31.14 8.52
N ILE A 182 -2.86 30.51 8.66
CA ILE A 182 -1.73 30.61 7.74
C ILE A 182 -1.33 29.19 7.35
N TYR A 183 -1.11 29.00 6.05
CA TYR A 183 -0.54 27.79 5.49
C TYR A 183 0.73 28.15 4.73
N TYR A 184 1.61 27.17 4.61
CA TYR A 184 2.91 27.34 4.01
C TYR A 184 3.09 26.41 2.82
N ILE A 185 3.98 26.81 1.93
CA ILE A 185 4.51 25.92 0.91
C ILE A 185 5.71 25.15 1.46
N SER A 186 5.79 23.88 1.10
CA SER A 186 6.94 23.01 1.31
C SER A 186 7.37 22.42 -0.03
N PHE A 187 8.67 22.40 -0.29
CA PHE A 187 9.26 21.71 -1.43
C PHE A 187 9.68 20.32 -0.96
N GLU A 188 9.08 19.30 -1.54
CA GLU A 188 9.34 17.90 -1.20
C GLU A 188 9.87 17.14 -2.41
N LYS A 189 10.55 16.03 -2.13
CA LYS A 189 11.15 15.15 -3.15
C LYS A 189 10.53 13.77 -3.08
N ALA A 190 10.27 13.17 -4.24
CA ALA A 190 9.78 11.80 -4.35
C ALA A 190 10.46 11.07 -5.51
N VAL A 191 10.79 9.80 -5.31
CA VAL A 191 11.44 8.97 -6.33
C VAL A 191 10.39 8.21 -7.14
N TYR A 192 10.44 8.34 -8.46
CA TYR A 192 9.55 7.70 -9.43
C TYR A 192 10.33 6.78 -10.37
N GLY A 193 9.78 5.60 -10.62
CA GLY A 193 10.18 4.71 -11.69
C GLY A 193 11.53 4.03 -11.47
N LYS A 194 11.82 3.12 -12.39
CA LYS A 194 13.06 2.36 -12.45
C LYS A 194 13.45 2.22 -13.92
N TYR A 195 14.64 2.68 -14.28
CA TYR A 195 15.16 2.73 -15.64
C TYR A 195 16.56 2.11 -15.66
N THR A 196 16.85 1.33 -16.69
CA THR A 196 18.19 0.73 -16.85
C THR A 196 19.25 1.79 -17.22
N PHE A 197 18.86 2.82 -17.97
CA PHE A 197 19.78 3.87 -18.44
C PHE A 197 19.35 5.26 -17.95
N GLU A 198 20.34 6.07 -17.56
CA GLU A 198 20.13 7.47 -17.16
C GLU A 198 19.44 8.28 -18.27
N SER A 199 19.80 8.02 -19.53
CA SER A 199 19.26 8.74 -20.69
C SER A 199 17.76 8.50 -20.89
N ASP A 200 17.25 7.32 -20.52
CA ASP A 200 15.83 7.00 -20.58
C ASP A 200 15.07 7.67 -19.44
N ALA A 201 15.64 7.66 -18.23
CA ALA A 201 15.09 8.42 -17.10
C ALA A 201 14.99 9.91 -17.45
N LYS A 202 16.06 10.51 -18.01
CA LYS A 202 16.08 11.92 -18.44
C LYS A 202 15.00 12.25 -19.47
N LYS A 203 14.79 11.38 -20.46
CA LYS A 203 13.76 11.58 -21.50
C LYS A 203 12.34 11.51 -20.94
N ASP A 204 12.10 10.70 -19.90
CA ASP A 204 10.76 10.49 -19.37
C ASP A 204 10.33 11.52 -18.31
N ILE A 205 11.24 12.37 -17.81
CA ILE A 205 10.96 13.40 -16.78
C ILE A 205 9.70 14.21 -17.10
N GLN A 206 9.58 14.76 -18.31
CA GLN A 206 8.45 15.61 -18.66
C GLN A 206 7.12 14.82 -18.71
N ASN A 207 7.16 13.57 -19.18
CA ASN A 207 5.99 12.70 -19.18
C ASN A 207 5.55 12.38 -17.76
N VAL A 208 6.50 12.11 -16.86
CA VAL A 208 6.23 11.87 -15.43
C VAL A 208 5.63 13.12 -14.79
N ILE A 209 6.23 14.29 -14.97
CA ILE A 209 5.67 15.56 -14.48
C ILE A 209 4.22 15.75 -14.97
N ASN A 210 3.94 15.47 -16.24
CA ASN A 210 2.59 15.57 -16.80
C ASN A 210 1.61 14.58 -16.16
N LYS A 211 2.01 13.32 -15.92
CA LYS A 211 1.20 12.32 -15.20
C LYS A 211 0.91 12.76 -13.77
N LEU A 212 1.93 13.28 -13.08
CA LEU A 212 1.79 13.77 -11.71
C LEU A 212 0.82 14.96 -11.61
N LYS A 213 0.86 15.86 -12.61
CA LYS A 213 -0.12 16.94 -12.73
C LYS A 213 -1.55 16.43 -12.88
N GLN A 214 -1.77 15.35 -13.65
CA GLN A 214 -3.11 14.75 -13.83
C GLN A 214 -3.69 14.19 -12.52
N ILE A 215 -2.85 13.62 -11.66
CA ILE A 215 -3.29 13.12 -10.34
C ILE A 215 -3.34 14.23 -9.27
N GLY A 216 -2.89 15.45 -9.60
CA GLY A 216 -3.03 16.65 -8.78
C GLY A 216 -1.79 17.01 -7.95
N ILE A 217 -0.63 16.44 -8.29
CA ILE A 217 0.66 16.83 -7.72
C ILE A 217 1.25 17.96 -8.56
N SER A 218 1.62 19.06 -7.90
CA SER A 218 2.28 20.19 -8.54
C SER A 218 3.79 19.96 -8.57
N ALA A 219 4.25 19.13 -9.50
CA ALA A 219 5.67 18.89 -9.73
C ALA A 219 6.32 20.15 -10.35
N VAL A 220 7.46 20.56 -9.80
CA VAL A 220 8.19 21.79 -10.15
C VAL A 220 9.59 21.52 -10.70
N GLY A 221 9.94 20.24 -10.82
CA GLY A 221 11.20 19.80 -11.39
C GLY A 221 11.33 18.29 -11.33
N GLY A 222 12.28 17.78 -12.09
CA GLY A 222 12.68 16.39 -12.00
C GLY A 222 14.08 16.21 -12.54
N LYS A 223 14.80 15.23 -11.99
CA LYS A 223 16.13 14.86 -12.47
C LYS A 223 16.35 13.36 -12.36
N ALA A 224 17.20 12.82 -13.22
CA ALA A 224 17.64 11.44 -13.09
C ALA A 224 18.61 11.32 -11.91
N ILE A 225 18.45 10.26 -11.11
CA ILE A 225 19.32 9.90 -10.00
C ILE A 225 19.72 8.43 -10.13
N GLU A 226 20.93 8.09 -9.68
CA GLU A 226 21.36 6.70 -9.52
C GLU A 226 20.58 6.04 -8.38
N ASN A 227 20.23 4.77 -8.58
CA ASN A 227 19.49 3.95 -7.63
C ASN A 227 19.99 2.50 -7.68
N GLY A 228 21.15 2.27 -7.03
CA GLY A 228 21.85 1.00 -7.11
C GLY A 228 22.45 0.79 -8.50
N ASN A 229 22.06 -0.30 -9.16
CA ASN A 229 22.50 -0.61 -10.53
C ASN A 229 21.58 0.01 -11.61
N ASP A 230 20.52 0.70 -11.20
CA ASP A 230 19.51 1.29 -12.07
C ASP A 230 19.43 2.81 -11.82
N TYR A 231 18.57 3.48 -12.56
CA TYR A 231 18.26 4.90 -12.43
C TYR A 231 16.80 5.11 -12.06
N SER A 232 16.51 6.21 -11.39
CA SER A 232 15.15 6.66 -11.08
C SER A 232 15.03 8.16 -11.37
N ILE A 233 13.81 8.68 -11.35
CA ILE A 233 13.56 10.12 -11.46
C ILE A 233 13.25 10.64 -10.05
N GLU A 234 14.07 11.55 -9.53
CA GLU A 234 13.72 12.35 -8.38
C GLU A 234 12.84 13.50 -8.85
N ILE A 235 11.59 13.52 -8.41
CA ILE A 235 10.64 14.59 -8.67
C ILE A 235 10.64 15.53 -7.48
N GLU A 236 10.82 16.82 -7.76
CA GLU A 236 10.55 17.88 -6.80
C GLU A 236 9.11 18.36 -7.00
N TYR A 237 8.35 18.47 -5.91
CA TYR A 237 6.97 18.91 -5.94
C TYR A 237 6.66 19.85 -4.78
N VAL A 238 5.63 20.67 -4.97
CA VAL A 238 5.15 21.56 -3.91
C VAL A 238 3.98 20.97 -3.17
N ASN A 239 4.01 21.12 -1.85
CA ASN A 239 2.99 20.65 -0.93
C ASN A 239 2.53 21.78 -0.03
N LYS A 240 1.24 21.82 0.28
CA LYS A 240 0.69 22.72 1.30
C LYS A 240 0.84 22.09 2.68
N VAL A 241 1.39 22.84 3.63
CA VAL A 241 1.57 22.40 5.02
C VAL A 241 1.02 23.42 6.02
N ASP A 242 0.60 22.96 7.19
CA ASP A 242 0.09 23.79 8.30
C ASP A 242 1.20 24.31 9.22
N ASN A 243 2.37 23.68 9.20
CA ASN A 243 3.55 24.08 9.95
C ASN A 243 4.81 23.71 9.17
N LEU A 244 5.82 24.57 9.15
CA LEU A 244 7.07 24.35 8.41
C LEU A 244 8.02 23.36 9.09
N SER A 245 8.09 23.41 10.42
CA SER A 245 9.04 22.61 11.21
C SER A 245 8.50 21.20 11.47
N ASN A 246 7.19 21.09 11.74
CA ASN A 246 6.52 19.82 11.96
C ASN A 246 5.16 19.79 11.26
N PRO A 247 5.14 19.61 9.92
CA PRO A 247 3.91 19.47 9.15
C PRO A 247 3.04 18.33 9.69
N SER A 248 1.73 18.56 9.80
CA SER A 248 0.79 17.48 10.11
C SER A 248 0.77 16.45 8.99
N LYS A 249 0.77 15.16 9.36
CA LYS A 249 0.61 14.02 8.44
C LYS A 249 -0.65 13.24 8.82
N ASN A 250 -1.77 13.66 8.25
CA ASN A 250 -3.11 13.16 8.55
C ASN A 250 -3.76 12.63 7.27
N PRO A 251 -3.43 11.41 6.82
CA PRO A 251 -3.95 10.89 5.57
C PRO A 251 -5.47 10.70 5.63
N LEU A 252 -6.21 11.20 4.63
CA LEU A 252 -7.67 11.08 4.58
C LEU A 252 -8.14 9.63 4.52
N TYR A 253 -7.37 8.76 3.89
CA TYR A 253 -7.61 7.32 3.85
C TYR A 253 -6.45 6.56 4.48
N SER A 254 -6.67 5.35 4.97
CA SER A 254 -5.61 4.40 5.30
C SER A 254 -5.90 3.05 4.67
N ILE A 255 -4.86 2.28 4.37
CA ILE A 255 -5.02 0.87 4.03
C ILE A 255 -5.08 0.08 5.34
N SER A 256 -6.19 -0.62 5.54
CA SER A 256 -6.41 -1.52 6.67
C SER A 256 -6.41 -2.95 6.18
N ASN A 257 -6.13 -3.87 7.09
CA ASN A 257 -6.06 -5.28 6.81
C ASN A 257 -7.11 -6.05 7.62
N TYR A 258 -7.74 -7.03 6.99
CA TYR A 258 -8.59 -8.04 7.61
C TYR A 258 -7.96 -9.42 7.48
N PHE A 259 -7.89 -10.18 8.57
CA PHE A 259 -7.46 -11.57 8.58
C PHE A 259 -8.66 -12.48 8.78
N CYS A 260 -8.95 -13.35 7.82
CA CYS A 260 -10.01 -14.34 7.94
C CYS A 260 -9.54 -15.53 8.81
N GLU A 261 -10.42 -16.11 9.60
CA GLU A 261 -10.09 -17.29 10.40
C GLU A 261 -10.77 -18.58 9.88
N GLU A 262 -11.55 -18.48 8.81
CA GLU A 262 -11.97 -19.65 8.02
C GLU A 262 -10.76 -20.29 7.35
N THR A 263 -10.66 -21.62 7.42
CA THR A 263 -9.55 -22.37 6.84
C THR A 263 -10.03 -23.22 5.67
N PHE A 264 -9.15 -23.36 4.68
CA PHE A 264 -9.43 -24.04 3.41
C PHE A 264 -8.22 -24.90 3.02
N PRO A 265 -8.43 -26.08 2.42
CA PRO A 265 -7.32 -27.01 2.15
C PRO A 265 -6.34 -26.54 1.07
N PHE A 266 -6.74 -25.61 0.20
CA PHE A 266 -5.93 -25.18 -0.95
C PHE A 266 -5.90 -23.66 -1.10
N GLU A 267 -4.73 -23.14 -1.45
CA GLU A 267 -4.47 -21.72 -1.67
C GLU A 267 -5.39 -21.09 -2.74
N ASP A 268 -5.56 -21.76 -3.88
CA ASP A 268 -6.40 -21.25 -4.97
C ASP A 268 -7.89 -21.15 -4.57
N ASN A 269 -8.35 -22.06 -3.72
CA ASN A 269 -9.72 -22.02 -3.22
C ASN A 269 -9.90 -20.84 -2.28
N VAL A 270 -8.93 -20.58 -1.40
CA VAL A 270 -9.04 -19.50 -0.44
C VAL A 270 -9.00 -18.12 -1.09
N LEU A 271 -8.21 -17.96 -2.15
CA LEU A 271 -8.19 -16.72 -2.94
C LEU A 271 -9.54 -16.46 -3.62
N LYS A 272 -10.17 -17.50 -4.18
CA LYS A 272 -11.52 -17.38 -4.78
C LYS A 272 -12.57 -17.00 -3.73
N GLU A 273 -12.50 -17.60 -2.54
CA GLU A 273 -13.41 -17.22 -1.45
C GLU A 273 -13.17 -15.78 -0.99
N GLY A 274 -11.91 -15.36 -0.81
CA GLY A 274 -11.57 -13.97 -0.50
C GLY A 274 -12.07 -12.98 -1.56
N GLU A 275 -11.95 -13.31 -2.85
CA GLU A 275 -12.51 -12.50 -3.94
C GLU A 275 -14.04 -12.39 -3.89
N LYS A 276 -14.75 -13.46 -3.56
CA LYS A 276 -16.21 -13.41 -3.35
C LYS A 276 -16.59 -12.47 -2.21
N ARG A 277 -15.80 -12.42 -1.12
CA ARG A 277 -16.06 -11.54 0.03
C ARG A 277 -15.90 -10.05 -0.31
N ASN A 278 -15.24 -9.69 -1.43
CA ASN A 278 -15.17 -8.30 -1.89
C ASN A 278 -16.55 -7.67 -2.08
N GLN A 279 -17.58 -8.48 -2.35
CA GLN A 279 -18.96 -7.98 -2.48
C GLN A 279 -19.46 -7.34 -1.18
N SER A 280 -19.10 -7.89 0.00
CA SER A 280 -19.48 -7.32 1.30
C SER A 280 -18.83 -5.95 1.51
N PHE A 281 -17.54 -5.82 1.19
CA PHE A 281 -16.83 -4.53 1.21
C PHE A 281 -17.45 -3.53 0.23
N SER A 282 -17.74 -3.96 -1.00
CA SER A 282 -18.32 -3.11 -2.03
C SER A 282 -19.71 -2.59 -1.64
N LYS A 283 -20.55 -3.44 -1.02
CA LYS A 283 -21.86 -3.05 -0.47
C LYS A 283 -21.73 -2.04 0.67
N ALA A 284 -20.66 -2.10 1.45
CA ALA A 284 -20.34 -1.10 2.47
C ALA A 284 -19.72 0.19 1.90
N GLY A 285 -19.44 0.25 0.59
CA GLY A 285 -18.73 1.37 -0.03
C GLY A 285 -17.22 1.38 0.27
N ILE A 286 -16.64 0.23 0.62
CA ILE A 286 -15.23 0.07 0.93
C ILE A 286 -14.51 -0.53 -0.28
N ASN A 287 -13.41 0.10 -0.70
CA ASN A 287 -12.58 -0.39 -1.79
C ASN A 287 -11.55 -1.40 -1.29
N VAL A 288 -11.67 -2.66 -1.72
CA VAL A 288 -10.62 -3.67 -1.56
C VAL A 288 -9.45 -3.33 -2.47
N ILE A 289 -8.23 -3.42 -1.94
CA ILE A 289 -6.96 -3.14 -2.63
C ILE A 289 -6.23 -4.42 -3.02
N HIS A 290 -6.25 -5.44 -2.16
CA HIS A 290 -5.53 -6.68 -2.38
C HIS A 290 -6.18 -7.81 -1.57
N ASN A 291 -6.31 -8.99 -2.19
CA ASN A 291 -6.66 -10.22 -1.48
C ASN A 291 -5.48 -11.15 -1.62
N TRP A 292 -5.08 -11.77 -0.53
CA TRP A 292 -3.94 -12.67 -0.54
C TRP A 292 -4.15 -13.81 0.44
N ALA A 293 -3.58 -14.96 0.09
CA ALA A 293 -3.65 -16.16 0.91
C ALA A 293 -2.46 -16.24 1.86
N TYR A 294 -2.68 -16.84 3.02
CA TYR A 294 -1.63 -17.18 3.98
C TYR A 294 -1.90 -18.52 4.64
N PRO A 295 -0.85 -19.26 5.03
CA PRO A 295 -1.01 -20.56 5.66
C PRO A 295 -1.47 -20.42 7.13
N ILE A 296 -2.40 -21.29 7.54
CA ILE A 296 -2.77 -21.51 8.95
C ILE A 296 -2.68 -23.02 9.20
N ASP A 297 -1.77 -23.43 10.09
CA ASP A 297 -1.49 -24.85 10.33
C ASP A 297 -1.16 -25.63 9.06
N ASN A 298 -2.02 -26.57 8.65
CA ASN A 298 -1.91 -27.35 7.41
C ASN A 298 -2.87 -26.87 6.30
N ASP A 299 -3.65 -25.83 6.59
CA ASP A 299 -4.64 -25.23 5.69
C ASP A 299 -4.20 -23.81 5.28
N TRP A 300 -5.08 -23.14 4.54
CA TRP A 300 -4.94 -21.78 4.05
C TRP A 300 -6.10 -20.91 4.53
N SER A 301 -5.81 -19.64 4.79
CA SER A 301 -6.79 -18.57 4.95
C SER A 301 -6.49 -17.43 3.99
N PHE A 302 -7.37 -16.44 3.91
CA PHE A 302 -7.15 -15.22 3.14
C PHE A 302 -7.17 -14.00 4.04
N SER A 303 -6.50 -12.97 3.55
CA SER A 303 -6.55 -11.63 4.09
C SER A 303 -6.95 -10.64 3.01
N THR A 304 -7.61 -9.58 3.42
CA THR A 304 -8.12 -8.52 2.56
C THR A 304 -7.56 -7.18 3.04
N ASP A 305 -6.77 -6.54 2.18
CA ASP A 305 -6.35 -5.16 2.35
C ASP A 305 -7.38 -4.24 1.69
N PHE A 306 -7.79 -3.18 2.38
CA PHE A 306 -8.83 -2.27 1.90
C PHE A 306 -8.57 -0.81 2.32
N ALA A 307 -8.97 0.12 1.47
CA ALA A 307 -8.89 1.56 1.76
C ALA A 307 -10.09 1.98 2.61
N VAL A 308 -9.83 2.61 3.76
CA VAL A 308 -10.84 3.11 4.69
C VAL A 308 -10.59 4.58 5.01
N LYS A 309 -11.66 5.37 5.03
CA LYS A 309 -11.58 6.79 5.38
C LYS A 309 -11.22 6.95 6.85
N ASN A 310 -10.22 7.77 7.12
CA ASN A 310 -9.88 8.24 8.46
C ASN A 310 -10.71 9.50 8.77
N ILE A 311 -11.21 9.59 10.00
CA ILE A 311 -12.05 10.69 10.43
C ILE A 311 -11.30 11.52 11.46
N TYR A 312 -11.22 12.83 11.19
CA TYR A 312 -10.46 13.79 11.95
C TYR A 312 -11.37 14.88 12.51
N LYS A 313 -11.07 15.37 13.72
CA LYS A 313 -11.64 16.60 14.28
C LYS A 313 -10.54 17.60 14.56
N ASN A 314 -10.61 18.76 13.90
CA ASN A 314 -9.57 19.80 13.98
C ASN A 314 -8.15 19.26 13.69
N GLY A 315 -8.02 18.31 12.76
CA GLY A 315 -6.75 17.68 12.42
C GLY A 315 -6.22 16.68 13.45
N ASN A 316 -7.04 16.25 14.42
CA ASN A 316 -6.73 15.12 15.31
C ASN A 316 -7.54 13.89 14.89
N PHE A 317 -6.88 12.74 14.77
CA PHE A 317 -7.54 11.49 14.41
C PHE A 317 -8.55 11.07 15.50
N ILE A 318 -9.76 10.71 15.08
CA ILE A 318 -10.82 10.22 15.96
C ILE A 318 -10.96 8.71 15.81
N SER A 319 -11.21 8.26 14.59
CA SER A 319 -11.50 6.85 14.26
C SER A 319 -11.45 6.63 12.76
N LYS A 320 -11.53 5.37 12.34
CA LYS A 320 -11.82 4.99 10.95
C LYS A 320 -13.32 4.96 10.72
N GLU A 321 -13.76 5.26 9.50
CA GLU A 321 -15.18 5.23 9.14
C GLU A 321 -15.80 3.84 9.35
N PHE A 322 -15.01 2.79 9.12
CA PHE A 322 -15.43 1.41 9.26
C PHE A 322 -14.44 0.60 10.09
N TYR A 323 -14.98 -0.33 10.86
CA TYR A 323 -14.23 -1.41 11.49
C TYR A 323 -14.86 -2.75 11.12
N ILE A 324 -14.05 -3.80 11.10
CA ILE A 324 -14.56 -5.16 11.08
C ILE A 324 -14.64 -5.63 12.52
N LYS A 325 -15.85 -5.98 12.96
CA LYS A 325 -16.12 -6.44 14.31
C LYS A 325 -16.52 -7.91 14.28
N ARG A 326 -16.26 -8.59 15.39
CA ARG A 326 -16.68 -9.96 15.63
C ARG A 326 -17.91 -9.99 16.53
N TYR A 327 -18.93 -10.71 16.10
CA TYR A 327 -20.00 -11.20 16.95
C TYR A 327 -19.69 -12.63 17.34
N THR A 328 -19.71 -12.94 18.63
CA THR A 328 -19.60 -14.31 19.15
C THR A 328 -20.94 -14.76 19.66
N ASN A 329 -21.40 -15.92 19.21
CA ASN A 329 -22.64 -16.49 19.70
C ASN A 329 -22.51 -16.86 21.18
N SER A 330 -23.51 -16.52 21.99
CA SER A 330 -23.50 -16.80 23.43
C SER A 330 -24.10 -18.16 23.78
N GLN A 331 -24.64 -18.87 22.80
CA GLN A 331 -25.22 -20.19 22.97
C GLN A 331 -24.27 -21.25 22.42
N ASP A 332 -24.29 -22.42 23.03
CA ASP A 332 -23.62 -23.60 22.55
C ASP A 332 -24.66 -24.60 22.05
N PHE A 333 -24.27 -25.37 21.03
CA PHE A 333 -25.10 -26.37 20.38
C PHE A 333 -24.46 -27.75 20.54
N ASP A 334 -25.29 -28.77 20.76
CA ASP A 334 -24.78 -30.14 20.90
C ASP A 334 -24.23 -30.69 19.57
N PHE A 335 -24.68 -30.14 18.43
CA PHE A 335 -24.29 -30.60 17.09
C PHE A 335 -23.81 -29.46 16.19
N GLU A 336 -22.73 -29.69 15.44
CA GLU A 336 -22.16 -28.74 14.48
C GLU A 336 -23.20 -28.24 13.45
N ASN A 337 -24.05 -29.15 12.96
CA ASN A 337 -25.09 -28.81 11.99
C ASN A 337 -26.14 -27.84 12.54
N GLU A 338 -26.41 -27.87 13.84
CA GLU A 338 -27.33 -26.92 14.49
C GLU A 338 -26.69 -25.55 14.63
N ALA A 339 -25.43 -25.50 15.09
CA ALA A 339 -24.64 -24.28 15.12
C ALA A 339 -24.55 -23.63 13.74
N LYS A 340 -24.32 -24.44 12.69
CA LYS A 340 -24.24 -23.96 11.30
C LYS A 340 -25.55 -23.35 10.81
N LYS A 341 -26.69 -24.03 11.03
CA LYS A 341 -28.02 -23.48 10.66
C LYS A 341 -28.29 -22.16 11.38
N SER A 342 -28.01 -22.10 12.69
CA SER A 342 -28.17 -20.88 13.47
C SER A 342 -27.25 -19.76 12.99
N MET A 343 -26.01 -20.08 12.61
CA MET A 343 -25.04 -19.14 12.06
C MET A 343 -25.55 -18.56 10.73
N GLU A 344 -26.00 -19.40 9.80
CA GLU A 344 -26.52 -18.97 8.49
C GLU A 344 -27.75 -18.06 8.63
N GLU A 345 -28.66 -18.36 9.55
CA GLU A 345 -29.80 -17.49 9.88
C GLU A 345 -29.32 -16.14 10.43
N LYS A 346 -28.34 -16.17 11.35
CA LYS A 346 -27.77 -14.94 11.93
C LYS A 346 -27.04 -14.10 10.89
N VAL A 347 -26.28 -14.72 9.97
CA VAL A 347 -25.61 -14.06 8.84
C VAL A 347 -26.64 -13.36 7.94
N SER A 348 -27.77 -14.00 7.64
CA SER A 348 -28.86 -13.39 6.89
C SER A 348 -29.41 -12.15 7.60
N ASN A 349 -29.66 -12.25 8.91
CA ASN A 349 -30.15 -11.15 9.73
C ASN A 349 -29.17 -9.96 9.78
N PHE A 350 -27.86 -10.22 9.89
CA PHE A 350 -26.83 -9.19 9.84
C PHE A 350 -26.83 -8.45 8.50
N ASN A 351 -26.81 -9.19 7.39
CA ASN A 351 -26.84 -8.59 6.05
C ASN A 351 -28.11 -7.76 5.81
N ASN A 352 -29.28 -8.24 6.27
CA ASN A 352 -30.55 -7.51 6.17
C ASN A 352 -30.56 -6.23 7.03
N ALA A 353 -29.81 -6.20 8.14
CA ALA A 353 -29.62 -5.03 8.98
C ALA A 353 -28.55 -4.05 8.45
N GLY A 354 -27.94 -4.32 7.30
CA GLY A 354 -26.84 -3.51 6.74
C GLY A 354 -25.48 -3.74 7.41
N LEU A 355 -25.36 -4.78 8.25
CA LEU A 355 -24.11 -5.24 8.84
C LEU A 355 -23.52 -6.32 7.93
N TYR A 356 -22.80 -5.89 6.89
CA TYR A 356 -22.34 -6.81 5.84
C TYR A 356 -21.31 -7.80 6.39
N VAL A 357 -21.64 -9.09 6.31
CA VAL A 357 -20.80 -10.18 6.81
C VAL A 357 -19.63 -10.43 5.86
N VAL A 358 -18.42 -10.49 6.41
CA VAL A 358 -17.19 -10.80 5.66
C VAL A 358 -16.71 -12.23 5.89
N SER A 359 -16.94 -12.79 7.08
CA SER A 359 -16.59 -14.16 7.44
C SER A 359 -17.52 -14.69 8.51
N SER A 360 -17.66 -16.00 8.59
CA SER A 360 -18.38 -16.67 9.66
C SER A 360 -17.86 -18.09 9.81
N LYS A 361 -17.66 -18.55 11.06
CA LYS A 361 -17.11 -19.88 11.33
C LYS A 361 -17.78 -20.51 12.54
N VAL A 362 -18.12 -21.78 12.41
CA VAL A 362 -18.47 -22.67 13.52
C VAL A 362 -17.18 -23.20 14.14
N TYR A 363 -17.10 -23.22 15.47
CA TYR A 363 -15.94 -23.70 16.21
C TYR A 363 -16.37 -24.57 17.40
N GLU A 364 -15.49 -25.46 17.82
CA GLU A 364 -15.70 -26.32 18.98
C GLU A 364 -15.42 -25.59 20.30
N THR A 365 -16.26 -25.87 21.28
CA THR A 365 -16.26 -25.30 22.64
C THR A 365 -16.46 -26.43 23.63
N GLY A 366 -15.37 -27.07 24.05
CA GLY A 366 -15.44 -28.28 24.87
C GLY A 366 -16.06 -29.44 24.08
N ASN A 367 -17.23 -29.92 24.51
CA ASN A 367 -17.98 -30.98 23.81
C ASN A 367 -19.12 -30.43 22.92
N ASN A 368 -19.25 -29.10 22.84
CA ASN A 368 -20.32 -28.43 22.10
C ASN A 368 -19.73 -27.61 20.94
N TYR A 369 -20.61 -27.02 20.15
CA TYR A 369 -20.29 -26.14 19.03
C TYR A 369 -20.85 -24.74 19.26
N SER A 370 -20.11 -23.72 18.84
CA SER A 370 -20.58 -22.34 18.78
C SER A 370 -20.13 -21.70 17.47
N PHE A 371 -20.40 -20.41 17.25
CA PHE A 371 -19.98 -19.72 16.04
C PHE A 371 -19.67 -18.26 16.28
N TYR A 372 -18.89 -17.68 15.37
CA TYR A 372 -18.71 -16.24 15.28
C TYR A 372 -19.01 -15.73 13.86
N ILE A 373 -19.26 -14.42 13.77
CA ILE A 373 -19.51 -13.69 12.54
C ILE A 373 -18.65 -12.43 12.55
N ASP A 374 -17.82 -12.25 11.55
CA ASP A 374 -17.10 -11.01 11.30
C ASP A 374 -17.92 -10.16 10.31
N TYR A 375 -18.17 -8.90 10.68
CA TYR A 375 -19.01 -7.99 9.92
C TYR A 375 -18.45 -6.57 9.89
N ILE A 376 -18.80 -5.85 8.83
CA ILE A 376 -18.42 -4.45 8.66
C ILE A 376 -19.39 -3.57 9.44
N GLU A 377 -18.85 -2.74 10.33
CA GLU A 377 -19.61 -1.78 11.12
C GLU A 377 -19.16 -0.35 10.81
N LYS A 378 -20.10 0.49 10.38
CA LYS A 378 -19.89 1.93 10.22
C LYS A 378 -19.89 2.60 11.59
N GLN A 379 -18.89 3.44 11.85
CA GLN A 379 -18.83 4.19 13.09
C GLN A 379 -19.82 5.34 13.09
N ASN A 380 -20.65 5.40 14.13
CA ASN A 380 -21.54 6.53 14.39
C ASN A 380 -20.75 7.64 15.08
N ILE A 381 -20.22 8.56 14.28
CA ILE A 381 -19.54 9.74 14.81
C ILE A 381 -20.59 10.84 15.05
N PRO A 382 -20.65 11.43 16.26
CA PRO A 382 -21.59 12.51 16.53
C PRO A 382 -21.37 13.67 15.55
N LYS A 383 -22.44 14.17 14.91
CA LYS A 383 -22.42 15.27 13.92
C LYS A 383 -21.67 16.54 14.37
N SER A 384 -21.41 16.71 15.67
CA SER A 384 -20.56 17.77 16.22
C SER A 384 -19.04 17.59 16.00
N ALA A 385 -18.64 16.59 15.19
CA ALA A 385 -17.25 16.26 14.88
C ALA A 385 -16.93 16.29 13.37
N GLU A 386 -17.94 16.46 12.52
CA GLU A 386 -17.78 16.91 11.13
C GLU A 386 -17.72 18.44 11.12
#